data_AF-A0A844EFX6-F1
#
_entry.id   AF-A0A844EFX6-F1
#
_cell.length_a   1.000
_cell.length_b   1.000
_cell.length_c   1.000
_cell.angle_alpha   90.00
_cell.angle_beta   90.00
_cell.angle_gamma   90.00
#
_symmetry.space_group_name_H-M   'P 1'
#
loop_
_entity.id
_entity.type
_entity.pdbx_description
1 polymer ?
#
loop_
_entity_poly.entity_id
_entity_poly.type
_entity_poly.pdbx_seq_one_letter_code
_entity_poly.pdbx_strand_id
1 'polypeptide(L)' 'ENTDGLSTRDAAELAIKAMRQMADDVHIPRSIKAIGAKPEDFELMAENALKDGNAFSNPRKGTKEELVQLFQKAYDMK' A
#
# COMPACT_ATOMS: atom_id res chain seq x y z
N GLU A 1 -16.43 4.70 9.74
CA GLU A 1 -15.98 6.09 10.03
C GLU A 1 -17.07 7.10 9.70
N ASN A 2 -17.25 8.11 10.55
CA ASN A 2 -18.11 9.25 10.24
C ASN A 2 -17.27 10.30 9.49
N THR A 3 -17.73 10.74 8.32
CA THR A 3 -17.06 11.76 7.49
C THR A 3 -17.80 13.10 7.45
N ASP A 4 -18.87 13.27 8.24
CA ASP A 4 -19.67 14.49 8.26
C ASP A 4 -18.81 15.71 8.64
N GLY A 5 -18.89 16.76 7.84
CA GLY A 5 -18.13 17.99 8.03
C GLY A 5 -16.65 17.94 7.60
N LEU A 6 -16.15 16.80 7.10
CA LEU A 6 -14.79 16.69 6.56
C LEU A 6 -14.71 17.12 5.09
N SER A 7 -13.54 17.62 4.68
CA SER A 7 -13.24 17.76 3.25
C SER A 7 -13.11 16.38 2.58
N THR A 8 -13.26 16.31 1.26
CA THR A 8 -13.02 15.07 0.50
C THR A 8 -11.63 14.48 0.78
N ARG A 9 -10.62 15.34 0.98
CA ARG A 9 -9.25 14.88 1.27
C ARG A 9 -9.15 14.28 2.66
N ASP A 10 -9.72 14.95 3.67
CA ASP A 10 -9.66 14.46 5.04
C ASP A 10 -10.47 13.17 5.21
N ALA A 11 -11.61 13.05 4.52
CA ALA A 11 -12.39 11.82 4.46
C ALA A 11 -11.59 10.66 3.82
N ALA A 12 -10.81 10.93 2.76
CA ALA A 12 -9.94 9.93 2.15
C ALA A 12 -8.81 9.46 3.09
N GLU A 13 -8.19 10.37 3.83
CA GLU A 13 -7.19 10.02 4.85
C GLU A 13 -7.81 9.21 6.00
N LEU A 14 -9.04 9.54 6.41
CA LEU A 14 -9.78 8.80 7.43
C LEU A 14 -10.06 7.35 6.98
N ALA A 15 -10.37 7.13 5.70
CA ALA A 15 -10.53 5.78 5.15
C ALA A 15 -9.23 4.95 5.25
N ILE A 16 -8.07 5.54 4.93
CA ILE A 16 -6.77 4.86 5.06
C ILE A 16 -6.46 4.54 6.52
N LYS A 17 -6.76 5.46 7.45
CA LYS A 17 -6.58 5.25 8.89
C LYS A 17 -7.41 4.07 9.39
N ALA A 18 -8.70 4.02 9.03
CA ALA A 18 -9.60 2.96 9.45
C ALA A 18 -9.22 1.60 8.87
N MET A 19 -8.78 1.55 7.60
CA MET A 19 -8.26 0.32 6.99
C MET A 19 -7.06 -0.23 7.76
N ARG A 20 -6.12 0.64 8.18
CA ARG A 20 -4.97 0.22 8.99
C ARG A 20 -5.37 -0.25 10.38
N GLN A 21 -6.28 0.47 11.05
CA GLN A 21 -6.80 0.06 12.35
C GLN A 21 -7.46 -1.32 12.28
N MET A 22 -8.30 -1.56 11.29
CA MET A 22 -8.93 -2.86 11.08
C MET A 22 -7.90 -3.99 10.92
N ALA A 23 -6.83 -3.76 10.16
CA ALA A 23 -5.75 -4.73 9.99
C ALA A 23 -5.05 -5.05 11.33
N ASP A 24 -4.83 -4.03 12.17
CA ASP A 24 -4.26 -4.20 13.52
C ASP A 24 -5.19 -4.99 14.46
N ASP A 25 -6.50 -4.70 14.41
CA ASP A 25 -7.53 -5.35 15.24
C ASP A 25 -7.60 -6.87 15.00
N VAL A 26 -7.29 -7.31 13.77
CA VAL A 26 -7.21 -8.74 13.40
C VAL A 26 -5.79 -9.27 13.31
N HIS A 27 -4.81 -8.52 13.83
CA HIS A 27 -3.41 -8.91 13.98
C HIS A 27 -2.65 -9.19 12.65
N ILE A 28 -2.96 -8.46 11.58
CA ILE A 28 -2.14 -8.47 10.37
C ILE A 28 -0.84 -7.69 10.64
N PRO A 29 0.35 -8.23 10.32
CA PRO A 29 1.60 -7.51 10.49
C PRO A 29 1.63 -6.21 9.68
N ARG A 30 2.06 -5.11 10.33
CA ARG A 30 2.06 -3.76 9.73
C ARG A 30 3.08 -3.55 8.60
N SER A 31 4.09 -4.41 8.53
CA SER A 31 5.17 -4.30 7.55
C SER A 31 5.40 -5.63 6.86
N ILE A 32 5.68 -5.55 5.55
CA ILE A 32 6.06 -6.71 4.76
C ILE A 32 7.42 -7.29 5.21
N LYS A 33 8.22 -6.52 5.96
CA LYS A 33 9.43 -7.02 6.62
C LYS A 33 9.13 -8.16 7.59
N ALA A 34 8.01 -8.06 8.34
CA ALA A 34 7.63 -9.05 9.33
C ALA A 34 7.23 -10.40 8.73
N ILE A 35 6.90 -10.43 7.43
CA ILE A 35 6.58 -11.65 6.67
C ILE A 35 7.75 -12.11 5.78
N GLY A 36 8.94 -11.53 5.94
CA GLY A 36 10.17 -11.98 5.28
C GLY A 36 10.43 -11.39 3.90
N ALA A 37 9.80 -10.27 3.54
CA ALA A 37 10.16 -9.55 2.31
C ALA A 37 11.63 -9.10 2.35
N LYS A 38 12.25 -9.04 1.16
CA LYS A 38 13.66 -8.73 0.99
C LYS A 38 13.83 -7.56 0.03
N PRO A 39 14.49 -6.45 0.43
CA PRO A 39 14.67 -5.29 -0.45
C PRO A 39 15.37 -5.61 -1.78
N GLU A 40 16.24 -6.61 -1.81
CA GLU A 40 16.90 -7.08 -3.03
C GLU A 40 15.93 -7.61 -4.10
N ASP A 41 14.71 -8.01 -3.72
CA ASP A 41 13.70 -8.54 -4.65
C ASP A 41 12.76 -7.46 -5.22
N PHE A 42 12.79 -6.23 -4.70
CA PHE A 42 11.79 -5.19 -5.03
C PHE A 42 11.79 -4.79 -6.50
N GLU A 43 12.96 -4.76 -7.14
CA GLU A 43 13.10 -4.48 -8.57
C GLU A 43 12.39 -5.53 -9.44
N LEU A 44 12.56 -6.80 -9.09
CA LEU A 44 11.91 -7.92 -9.79
C LEU A 44 10.40 -7.92 -9.53
N MET A 45 9.99 -7.67 -8.29
CA MET A 45 8.57 -7.59 -7.92
C MET A 45 7.85 -6.45 -8.64
N ALA A 46 8.46 -5.27 -8.71
CA ALA A 46 7.89 -4.11 -9.40
C ALA A 46 7.74 -4.34 -10.92
N GLU A 47 8.72 -5.01 -11.54
CA GLU A 47 8.62 -5.39 -12.95
C GLU A 47 7.45 -6.34 -13.21
N ASN A 48 7.26 -7.35 -12.36
CA ASN A 48 6.16 -8.30 -12.49
C ASN A 48 4.80 -7.64 -12.18
N ALA A 49 4.74 -6.75 -11.20
CA ALA A 49 3.53 -6.00 -10.88
C ALA A 49 3.01 -5.14 -12.05
N LEU A 50 3.91 -4.60 -12.90
CA LEU A 50 3.50 -3.87 -14.11
C LEU A 50 2.94 -4.77 -15.22
N LYS A 51 3.28 -6.06 -15.20
CA LYS A 51 2.80 -7.06 -16.17
C LYS A 51 1.52 -7.75 -15.71
N ASP A 52 1.13 -7.55 -14.46
CA ASP A 52 -0.08 -8.12 -13.89
C ASP A 52 -1.34 -7.54 -14.57
N GLY A 53 -2.26 -8.42 -14.99
CA GLY A 53 -3.47 -8.02 -15.71
C GLY A 53 -4.38 -7.09 -14.91
N ASN A 54 -4.36 -7.18 -13.57
CA ASN A 54 -5.11 -6.28 -12.69
C ASN A 54 -4.48 -4.89 -12.59
N ALA A 55 -3.19 -4.72 -12.90
CA ALA A 55 -2.55 -3.40 -12.88
C ALA A 55 -3.19 -2.42 -13.87
N PHE A 56 -3.76 -2.92 -14.97
CA PHE A 56 -4.43 -2.10 -15.99
C PHE A 56 -5.65 -1.35 -15.46
N SER A 57 -6.37 -1.90 -14.49
CA SER A 57 -7.58 -1.28 -13.93
C SER A 57 -7.31 -0.36 -12.73
N ASN A 58 -6.04 -0.22 -12.30
CA ASN A 58 -5.70 0.70 -11.22
C ASN A 58 -5.94 2.16 -11.70
N PRO A 59 -6.67 3.00 -10.93
CA PRO A 59 -7.06 4.34 -11.37
C PRO A 59 -5.87 5.31 -11.57
N ARG A 60 -4.67 4.92 -11.10
CA ARG A 60 -3.40 5.60 -11.36
C ARG A 60 -2.44 4.63 -12.04
N LYS A 61 -1.96 4.96 -13.23
CA LYS A 61 -0.87 4.22 -13.86
C LYS A 61 0.43 4.48 -13.10
N GLY A 62 0.98 3.46 -12.45
CA GLY A 62 2.27 3.54 -11.75
C GLY A 62 3.45 3.36 -12.69
N THR A 63 4.61 3.89 -12.33
CA THR A 63 5.91 3.52 -12.95
C THR A 63 6.60 2.43 -12.14
N LYS A 64 7.65 1.81 -12.70
CA LYS A 64 8.44 0.80 -11.99
C LYS A 64 9.07 1.40 -10.72
N GLU A 65 9.61 2.61 -10.84
CA GLU A 65 10.25 3.35 -9.74
C GLU A 65 9.25 3.66 -8.62
N GLU A 66 8.02 4.06 -8.97
CA GLU A 66 6.96 4.31 -7.99
C GLU A 66 6.55 3.02 -7.24
N LEU A 67 6.53 1.88 -7.92
CA LEU A 67 6.22 0.59 -7.31
C LEU A 67 7.36 0.10 -6.39
N VAL A 68 8.62 0.26 -6.79
CA VAL A 68 9.77 -0.02 -5.91
C VAL A 68 9.69 0.85 -4.64
N GLN A 69 9.40 2.15 -4.79
CA GLN A 69 9.20 3.04 -3.65
C GLN A 69 7.99 2.62 -2.79
N LEU A 70 6.93 2.08 -3.38
CA LEU A 70 5.78 1.58 -2.63
C LEU A 70 6.13 0.34 -1.81
N PHE A 71 6.88 -0.61 -2.37
CA PHE A 71 7.40 -1.75 -1.61
C PHE A 71 8.32 -1.31 -0.48
N GLN A 72 9.21 -0.35 -0.73
CA GLN A 72 10.07 0.22 0.32
C GLN A 72 9.25 0.89 1.43
N LYS A 73 8.23 1.68 1.08
CA LYS A 73 7.33 2.29 2.07
C LYS A 73 6.63 1.24 2.93
N ALA A 74 6.11 0.18 2.31
CA ALA A 74 5.48 -0.93 3.03
C ALA A 74 6.46 -1.71 3.91
N TYR A 75 7.73 -1.80 3.52
CA TYR A 75 8.80 -2.41 4.29
C TYR A 75 9.17 -1.59 5.53
N ASP A 76 9.23 -0.27 5.39
CA ASP A 76 9.61 0.65 6.46
C ASP A 76 8.43 1.05 7.40
N MET A 77 7.23 0.52 7.16
CA MET A 77 6.07 0.74 8.03
C MET A 77 6.33 0.23 9.46
N LYS A 78 5.84 0.99 10.45
CA LYS A 78 5.98 0.72 11.89
C LYS A 78 4.64 0.36 12.54
#